data_AF-D2Y9Y3-F1
#
_entry.id   AF-D2Y9Y3-F1
#
_cell.length_a   1.000
_cell.length_b   1.000
_cell.length_c   1.000
_cell.angle_alpha   90.00
_cell.angle_beta   90.00
_cell.angle_gamma   90.00
#
_symmetry.space_group_name_H-M   'P 1'
#
loop_
_entity.id
_entity.type
_entity.pdbx_description
1 polymer ?
#
loop_
_entity_poly.entity_id
_entity_poly.type
_entity_poly.pdbx_seq_one_letter_code
_entity_poly.pdbx_strand_id
1 'polypeptide(L)'
;MFGINMIPLCFQQTLAESMEPLLHVDKICFLYLRQPVFRLAFFRPNGRKLGEISLQAIMLLVSYRRFSSGGYGVSNHLTSEQISLFKQLPGYWGCKDLNSVFVYANQAYGQLIGVASEEDCIGRTDFEMPSPTAACAADFQQQDRYVIETGQSLKVLDIHPYPDGHWHAHIFTKTPWRDTHGNIQGTIFFGQDLTDTAILEVGHWVCRATGLSTSTTFKTIPDGADLKLTARESEVLFLLLYGKKPQHIARVMGISIKTVEGYEAKLRSKFGALSKDQLIDLALDRGFGSVIPKTLLKKQLSVVLSDHTI
;
A
#
# COMPACT_ATOMS: atom_id res chain seq x y z
N MET A 1 24.83 14.66 -40.27
CA MET A 1 23.70 15.05 -41.14
C MET A 1 23.05 13.79 -41.68
N PHE A 2 21.91 13.39 -41.11
CA PHE A 2 20.96 12.49 -41.77
C PHE A 2 19.56 12.92 -41.34
N GLY A 3 18.67 12.92 -42.33
CA GLY A 3 17.51 13.79 -42.43
C GLY A 3 16.30 13.32 -41.65
N ILE A 4 15.53 14.32 -41.24
CA ILE A 4 14.20 14.25 -40.66
C ILE A 4 13.23 13.84 -41.78
N ASN A 5 12.50 12.74 -41.60
CA ASN A 5 11.32 12.42 -42.41
C ASN A 5 10.12 12.18 -41.47
N MET A 6 9.35 13.26 -41.35
CA MET A 6 7.91 13.41 -41.14
C MET A 6 7.11 12.12 -40.87
N ILE A 7 6.67 11.96 -39.62
CA ILE A 7 5.52 11.13 -39.24
C ILE A 7 4.26 12.01 -39.39
N PRO A 8 3.12 11.51 -39.92
CA PRO A 8 1.92 12.31 -40.11
C PRO A 8 1.37 12.84 -38.76
N LEU A 9 1.04 14.13 -38.72
CA LEU A 9 0.56 14.90 -37.56
C LEU A 9 -0.72 14.36 -36.88
N CYS A 10 -1.38 13.33 -37.42
CA CYS A 10 -2.65 12.82 -36.88
C CYS A 10 -2.47 11.81 -35.72
N PHE A 11 -1.24 11.36 -35.43
CA PHE A 11 -0.96 10.40 -34.35
C PHE A 11 -0.36 11.03 -33.09
N GLN A 12 -0.06 12.34 -33.09
CA GLN A 12 0.52 13.04 -31.94
C GLN A 12 -0.53 13.62 -30.98
N GLN A 13 -1.80 13.74 -31.36
CA GLN A 13 -2.81 14.41 -30.52
C GLN A 13 -3.55 13.48 -29.55
N THR A 14 -3.57 12.17 -29.75
CA THR A 14 -4.34 11.27 -28.86
C THR A 14 -3.54 10.72 -27.66
N LEU A 15 -2.26 11.06 -27.54
CA LEU A 15 -1.38 10.57 -26.47
C LEU A 15 -0.70 11.69 -25.67
N ALA A 16 -0.97 12.96 -25.98
CA ALA A 16 -0.34 14.11 -25.33
C ALA A 16 -1.10 14.64 -24.10
N GLU A 17 -2.33 14.18 -23.83
CA GLU A 17 -3.14 14.71 -22.72
C GLU A 17 -3.00 13.94 -21.38
N SER A 18 -2.18 12.89 -21.30
CA SER A 18 -2.13 12.05 -20.08
C SER A 18 -0.75 11.63 -19.56
N MET A 19 0.36 12.23 -20.01
CA MET A 19 1.70 11.82 -19.57
C MET A 19 2.62 13.03 -19.33
N GLU A 20 3.03 13.27 -18.09
CA GLU A 20 4.28 14.00 -17.78
C GLU A 20 5.42 12.99 -17.56
N PRO A 21 6.66 13.27 -18.02
CA PRO A 21 7.76 12.32 -17.96
C PRO A 21 8.56 12.47 -16.66
N LEU A 22 8.78 11.37 -15.93
CA LEU A 22 9.88 11.28 -14.97
C LEU A 22 10.68 10.00 -15.17
N LEU A 23 11.99 10.21 -15.38
CA LEU A 23 13.10 9.28 -15.56
C LEU A 23 13.19 8.50 -16.88
N HIS A 24 14.05 9.03 -17.74
CA HIS A 24 14.78 8.29 -18.76
C HIS A 24 15.80 7.37 -18.08
N VAL A 25 15.54 6.06 -18.07
CA VAL A 25 16.58 5.04 -17.94
C VAL A 25 16.44 4.10 -19.12
N ASP A 26 17.54 3.92 -19.85
CA ASP A 26 17.58 3.17 -21.10
C ASP A 26 16.95 1.77 -20.97
N LYS A 27 15.96 1.51 -21.85
CA LYS A 27 15.40 0.21 -22.25
C LYS A 27 14.37 -0.51 -21.37
N ILE A 28 13.76 0.12 -20.35
CA ILE A 28 12.55 -0.44 -19.71
C ILE A 28 11.52 0.68 -19.49
N CYS A 29 10.45 0.68 -20.30
CA CYS A 29 9.30 1.56 -20.08
C CYS A 29 8.37 0.95 -19.04
N PHE A 30 8.31 1.54 -17.85
CA PHE A 30 7.29 1.23 -16.85
C PHE A 30 6.00 1.99 -17.21
N LEU A 31 5.01 1.30 -17.76
CA LEU A 31 3.68 1.88 -17.99
C LEU A 31 2.84 1.73 -16.72
N TYR A 32 2.78 2.80 -15.93
CA TYR A 32 1.84 2.93 -14.81
C TYR A 32 0.45 3.24 -15.38
N LEU A 33 -0.33 2.21 -15.69
CA LEU A 33 -1.72 2.41 -16.11
C LEU A 33 -2.59 2.70 -14.89
N ARG A 34 -3.42 3.73 -15.03
CA ARG A 34 -4.33 4.36 -14.06
C ARG A 34 -5.49 3.45 -13.59
N GLN A 35 -5.20 2.23 -13.14
CA GLN A 35 -6.15 1.23 -12.62
C GLN A 35 -5.41 0.35 -11.57
N PRO A 36 -6.07 -0.18 -10.52
CA PRO A 36 -5.40 -0.79 -9.37
C PRO A 36 -4.81 -2.20 -9.61
N VAL A 37 -4.66 -2.60 -10.87
CA VAL A 37 -4.05 -3.89 -11.24
C VAL A 37 -2.66 -3.62 -11.78
N PHE A 38 -1.63 -4.08 -11.08
CA PHE A 38 -0.27 -4.14 -11.64
C PHE A 38 -0.30 -4.97 -12.92
N ARG A 39 -0.19 -4.30 -14.08
CA ARG A 39 -0.02 -4.93 -15.38
C ARG A 39 1.41 -4.64 -15.85
N LEU A 40 2.26 -5.66 -15.89
CA LEU A 40 3.51 -5.57 -16.62
C LEU A 40 3.18 -5.78 -18.11
N ALA A 41 3.45 -4.76 -18.93
CA ALA A 41 3.36 -4.84 -20.38
C ALA A 41 4.77 -4.80 -20.98
N PHE A 42 5.16 -5.85 -21.71
CA PHE A 42 6.44 -5.90 -22.39
C PHE A 42 6.30 -5.42 -23.85
N PHE A 43 7.16 -4.49 -24.26
CA PHE A 43 7.26 -4.00 -25.64
C PHE A 43 8.66 -4.29 -26.20
N ARG A 44 8.73 -4.78 -27.45
CA ARG A 44 9.96 -4.75 -28.25
C ARG A 44 10.20 -3.35 -28.83
N PRO A 45 11.43 -2.99 -29.21
CA PRO A 45 11.74 -1.75 -29.94
C PRO A 45 10.93 -1.57 -31.24
N ASN A 46 10.39 -2.66 -31.81
CA ASN A 46 9.56 -2.66 -33.02
C ASN A 46 8.11 -3.10 -32.75
N GLY A 47 7.45 -2.46 -31.78
CA GLY A 47 5.98 -2.24 -31.79
C GLY A 47 5.03 -3.42 -31.56
N ARG A 48 5.49 -4.66 -31.31
CA ARG A 48 4.60 -5.77 -30.93
C ARG A 48 4.56 -6.00 -29.42
N LYS A 49 3.37 -5.90 -28.85
CA LYS A 49 3.01 -6.24 -27.46
C LYS A 49 3.26 -7.74 -27.23
N LEU A 50 4.09 -8.09 -26.26
CA LEU A 50 4.43 -9.49 -25.93
C LEU A 50 3.43 -10.17 -24.97
N GLY A 51 2.37 -9.47 -24.59
CA GLY A 51 1.35 -9.96 -23.65
C GLY A 51 1.32 -9.15 -22.35
N GLU A 52 0.19 -9.20 -21.65
CA GLU A 52 0.01 -8.61 -20.33
C GLU A 52 0.27 -9.68 -19.28
N ILE A 53 1.18 -9.42 -18.33
CA ILE A 53 1.36 -10.31 -17.18
C ILE A 53 1.02 -9.49 -15.94
N SER A 54 -0.07 -9.85 -15.27
CA SER A 54 -0.38 -9.29 -13.95
C SER A 54 0.46 -9.99 -12.88
N LEU A 55 0.79 -9.29 -11.79
CA LEU A 55 1.41 -9.93 -10.61
C LEU A 55 0.58 -11.12 -10.12
N GLN A 56 -0.75 -11.05 -10.25
CA GLN A 56 -1.67 -12.18 -10.00
C GLN A 56 -1.37 -13.39 -10.90
N ALA A 57 -1.07 -13.19 -12.18
CA ALA A 57 -0.72 -14.27 -13.10
C ALA A 57 0.62 -14.94 -12.74
N ILE A 58 1.61 -14.18 -12.25
CA ILE A 58 2.89 -14.73 -11.80
C ILE A 58 2.70 -15.55 -10.51
N MET A 59 1.91 -15.04 -9.55
CA MET A 59 1.60 -15.73 -8.29
C MET A 59 0.75 -16.99 -8.49
N LEU A 60 -0.20 -16.98 -9.44
CA LEU A 60 -0.97 -18.18 -9.83
C LEU A 60 -0.06 -19.34 -10.26
N LEU A 61 1.00 -19.02 -11.00
CA LEU A 61 1.94 -20.01 -11.54
C LEU A 61 2.83 -20.63 -10.47
N VAL A 62 3.20 -19.88 -9.42
CA VAL A 62 3.96 -20.40 -8.28
C VAL A 62 3.15 -21.43 -7.48
N SER A 63 1.83 -21.20 -7.32
CA SER A 63 0.95 -22.16 -6.63
C SER A 63 0.80 -23.50 -7.37
N TYR A 64 0.85 -23.48 -8.70
CA TYR A 64 0.74 -24.69 -9.53
C TYR A 64 1.90 -25.68 -9.32
N ARG A 65 3.09 -25.19 -8.94
CA ARG A 65 4.24 -26.05 -8.62
C ARG A 65 4.03 -26.94 -7.38
N ARG A 66 3.09 -26.58 -6.47
CA ARG A 66 2.81 -27.39 -5.27
C ARG A 66 1.75 -28.46 -5.46
N PHE A 67 0.84 -28.31 -6.42
CA PHE A 67 -0.26 -29.27 -6.61
C PHE A 67 0.03 -30.36 -7.66
N SER A 68 1.09 -30.22 -8.46
CA SER A 68 1.36 -31.09 -9.62
C SER A 68 2.45 -32.13 -9.34
N SER A 69 2.21 -33.05 -8.42
CA SER A 69 2.88 -34.35 -8.37
C SER A 69 1.95 -35.45 -8.92
N GLY A 70 1.43 -35.24 -10.14
CA GLY A 70 0.62 -36.24 -10.84
C GLY A 70 0.13 -35.78 -12.21
N GLY A 71 0.76 -36.30 -13.27
CA GLY A 71 0.12 -36.59 -14.57
C GLY A 71 -0.31 -35.42 -15.49
N TYR A 72 0.42 -35.30 -16.61
CA TYR A 72 0.00 -34.71 -17.91
C TYR A 72 -0.40 -33.22 -17.98
N GLY A 73 0.59 -32.37 -18.28
CA GLY A 73 0.67 -31.78 -19.62
C GLY A 73 0.02 -30.42 -19.93
N VAL A 74 0.42 -29.34 -19.25
CA VAL A 74 0.88 -28.10 -19.91
C VAL A 74 2.03 -27.55 -19.07
N SER A 75 3.25 -27.57 -19.63
CA SER A 75 4.44 -27.01 -18.99
C SER A 75 4.38 -25.48 -19.04
N ASN A 76 3.61 -24.87 -18.15
CA ASN A 76 3.68 -23.43 -17.88
C ASN A 76 4.94 -23.14 -17.05
N HIS A 77 6.10 -23.33 -17.67
CA HIS A 77 7.36 -22.98 -17.06
C HIS A 77 7.64 -21.50 -17.34
N LEU A 78 7.69 -20.71 -16.26
CA LEU A 78 8.29 -19.38 -16.31
C LEU A 78 9.70 -19.52 -16.88
N THR A 79 10.06 -18.64 -17.82
CA THR A 79 11.42 -18.60 -18.36
C THR A 79 12.41 -18.21 -17.26
N SER A 80 13.70 -18.53 -17.42
CA SER A 80 14.74 -18.11 -16.48
C SER A 80 14.78 -16.59 -16.31
N GLU A 81 14.49 -15.82 -17.36
CA GLU A 81 14.37 -14.36 -17.33
C GLU A 81 13.17 -13.92 -16.46
N GLN A 82 12.01 -14.56 -16.61
CA GLN A 82 10.82 -14.26 -15.80
C GLN A 82 11.03 -14.61 -14.33
N ILE A 83 11.70 -15.73 -14.03
CA ILE A 83 12.06 -16.13 -12.66
C ILE A 83 13.04 -15.11 -12.07
N SER A 84 14.06 -14.72 -12.84
CA SER A 84 15.06 -13.72 -12.42
C SER A 84 14.41 -12.37 -12.10
N LEU A 85 13.50 -11.92 -12.96
CA LEU A 85 12.72 -10.70 -12.74
C LEU A 85 11.87 -10.81 -11.48
N PHE A 86 11.11 -11.89 -11.32
CA PHE A 86 10.23 -12.11 -10.16
C PHE A 86 11.01 -12.07 -8.84
N LYS A 87 12.21 -12.65 -8.79
CA LYS A 87 13.08 -12.60 -7.60
C LYS A 87 13.64 -11.21 -7.28
N GLN A 88 13.69 -10.31 -8.27
CA GLN A 88 14.28 -8.98 -8.13
C GLN A 88 13.24 -7.86 -8.09
N LEU A 89 11.94 -8.18 -8.16
CA LEU A 89 10.89 -7.16 -8.02
C LEU A 89 11.02 -6.46 -6.66
N PRO A 90 11.10 -5.12 -6.63
CA PRO A 90 11.33 -4.36 -5.41
C PRO A 90 10.14 -4.46 -4.45
N GLY A 91 10.38 -4.07 -3.19
CA GLY A 91 9.38 -4.06 -2.13
C GLY A 91 9.24 -5.40 -1.40
N TYR A 92 8.35 -5.41 -0.41
CA TYR A 92 8.14 -6.53 0.51
C TYR A 92 6.79 -7.18 0.21
N TRP A 93 6.76 -8.36 -0.40
CA TRP A 93 5.52 -8.88 -0.94
C TRP A 93 5.39 -10.39 -0.88
N GLY A 94 4.15 -10.86 -0.96
CA GLY A 94 3.80 -12.26 -0.89
C GLY A 94 2.31 -12.49 -0.99
N CYS A 95 1.88 -13.72 -0.70
CA CYS A 95 0.46 -14.04 -0.59
C CYS A 95 0.17 -14.99 0.56
N LYS A 96 -1.07 -14.94 1.02
CA LYS A 96 -1.63 -15.78 2.08
C LYS A 96 -2.93 -16.40 1.61
N ASP A 97 -3.26 -17.56 2.15
CA ASP A 97 -4.53 -18.24 1.89
C ASP A 97 -5.72 -17.57 2.63
N LEU A 98 -6.90 -18.20 2.55
CA LEU A 98 -8.13 -17.73 3.20
C LEU A 98 -8.05 -17.63 4.73
N ASN A 99 -7.08 -18.28 5.37
CA ASN A 99 -6.85 -18.27 6.81
C ASN A 99 -5.66 -17.36 7.19
N SER A 100 -5.19 -16.52 6.27
CA SER A 100 -3.98 -15.71 6.44
C SER A 100 -2.73 -16.54 6.74
N VAL A 101 -2.67 -17.79 6.25
CA VAL A 101 -1.46 -18.61 6.29
C VAL A 101 -0.61 -18.28 5.07
N PHE A 102 0.67 -18.00 5.27
CA PHE A 102 1.58 -17.64 4.19
C PHE A 102 1.74 -18.79 3.19
N VAL A 103 1.50 -18.47 1.92
CA VAL A 103 1.74 -19.38 0.79
C VAL A 103 3.08 -19.08 0.14
N TYR A 104 3.47 -17.80 0.11
CA TYR A 104 4.74 -17.32 -0.41
C TYR A 104 5.09 -15.96 0.19
N ALA A 105 6.39 -15.70 0.36
CA ALA A 105 6.96 -14.37 0.61
C ALA A 105 8.23 -14.22 -0.23
N ASN A 106 8.52 -13.01 -0.70
CA ASN A 106 9.78 -12.73 -1.39
C ASN A 106 10.94 -12.61 -0.38
N GLN A 107 12.17 -12.68 -0.91
CA GLN A 107 13.39 -12.58 -0.10
C GLN A 107 13.44 -11.32 0.76
N ALA A 108 13.04 -10.16 0.21
CA ALA A 108 13.05 -8.90 0.95
C ALA A 108 12.12 -8.94 2.17
N TYR A 109 10.89 -9.48 2.03
CA TYR A 109 9.99 -9.64 3.17
C TYR A 109 10.54 -10.64 4.20
N GLY A 110 11.12 -11.76 3.75
CA GLY A 110 11.74 -12.74 4.64
C GLY A 110 12.85 -12.13 5.50
N GLN A 111 13.72 -11.33 4.88
CA GLN A 111 14.78 -10.60 5.59
C GLN A 111 14.20 -9.58 6.58
N LEU A 112 13.21 -8.79 6.15
CA LEU A 112 12.55 -7.79 6.98
C LEU A 112 11.93 -8.44 8.24
N ILE A 113 11.26 -9.59 8.09
CA ILE A 113 10.57 -10.28 9.18
C ILE A 113 11.50 -11.18 10.03
N GLY A 114 12.79 -11.26 9.68
CA GLY A 114 13.83 -11.93 10.46
C GLY A 114 13.86 -13.45 10.34
N VAL A 115 13.33 -14.04 9.26
CA VAL A 115 13.51 -15.46 8.97
C VAL A 115 14.83 -15.73 8.25
N ALA A 116 15.39 -16.93 8.39
CA ALA A 116 16.66 -17.30 7.77
C ALA A 116 16.51 -17.50 6.25
N SER A 117 15.39 -18.08 5.83
CA SER A 117 14.97 -18.17 4.43
C SER A 117 13.53 -17.68 4.27
N GLU A 118 13.21 -17.04 3.14
CA GLU A 118 11.84 -16.67 2.81
C GLU A 118 10.87 -17.87 2.74
N GLU A 119 11.40 -19.08 2.52
CA GLU A 119 10.62 -20.32 2.54
C GLU A 119 10.12 -20.67 3.96
N ASP A 120 10.81 -20.20 5.01
CA ASP A 120 10.43 -20.42 6.41
C ASP A 120 9.13 -19.69 6.78
N CYS A 121 8.72 -18.69 5.99
CA CYS A 121 7.42 -18.04 6.15
C CYS A 121 6.27 -19.00 5.82
N ILE A 122 6.49 -19.95 4.90
CA ILE A 122 5.41 -20.72 4.30
C ILE A 122 4.77 -21.67 5.31
N GLY A 123 3.44 -21.67 5.38
CA GLY A 123 2.67 -22.50 6.31
C GLY A 123 2.51 -21.88 7.70
N ARG A 124 3.13 -20.73 7.97
CA ARG A 124 2.96 -19.97 9.21
C ARG A 124 1.90 -18.89 9.05
N THR A 125 1.39 -18.41 10.17
CA THR A 125 0.59 -17.19 10.32
C THR A 125 1.47 -16.03 10.77
N ASP A 126 0.94 -14.80 10.71
CA ASP A 126 1.66 -13.63 11.26
C ASP A 126 1.99 -13.75 12.76
N PHE A 127 1.24 -14.56 13.51
CA PHE A 127 1.48 -14.81 14.94
C PHE A 127 2.75 -15.62 15.20
N GLU A 128 3.19 -16.41 14.22
CA GLU A 128 4.32 -17.35 14.34
C GLU A 128 5.62 -16.78 13.75
N MET A 129 5.56 -15.55 13.23
CA MET A 129 6.74 -14.87 12.70
C MET A 129 7.69 -14.47 13.83
N PRO A 130 9.02 -14.64 13.65
CA PRO A 130 10.02 -14.26 14.64
C PRO A 130 10.27 -12.74 14.66
N SER A 131 9.20 -11.97 14.71
CA SER A 131 9.22 -10.50 14.60
C SER A 131 8.29 -9.84 15.61
N PRO A 132 8.67 -8.65 16.15
CA PRO A 132 7.77 -7.87 17.00
C PRO A 132 6.43 -7.50 16.34
N THR A 133 6.38 -7.53 15.00
CA THR A 133 5.13 -7.34 14.22
C THR A 133 4.04 -8.33 14.59
N ALA A 134 4.37 -9.52 15.13
CA ALA A 134 3.40 -10.52 15.57
C ALA A 134 2.40 -9.98 16.61
N ALA A 135 2.76 -8.94 17.37
CA ALA A 135 1.85 -8.26 18.29
C ALA A 135 0.64 -7.60 17.58
N CYS A 136 0.75 -7.31 16.29
CA CYS A 136 -0.31 -6.77 15.44
C CYS A 136 -0.95 -7.81 14.50
N ALA A 137 -0.62 -9.10 14.65
CA ALA A 137 -1.13 -10.17 13.77
C ALA A 137 -2.66 -10.22 13.69
N ALA A 138 -3.36 -9.96 14.79
CA ALA A 138 -4.82 -9.89 14.80
C ALA A 138 -5.37 -8.75 13.91
N ASP A 139 -4.71 -7.59 13.90
CA ASP A 139 -5.08 -6.47 13.03
C ASP A 139 -4.80 -6.84 11.56
N PHE A 140 -3.70 -7.55 11.27
CA PHE A 140 -3.37 -8.02 9.92
C PHE A 140 -4.41 -9.00 9.36
N GLN A 141 -4.81 -10.00 10.16
CA GLN A 141 -5.84 -10.96 9.76
C GLN A 141 -7.22 -10.32 9.61
N GLN A 142 -7.54 -9.30 10.40
CA GLN A 142 -8.78 -8.54 10.23
C GLN A 142 -8.81 -7.83 8.87
N GLN A 143 -7.69 -7.22 8.47
CA GLN A 143 -7.57 -6.57 7.16
C GLN A 143 -7.61 -7.58 6.02
N ASP A 144 -6.97 -8.74 6.18
CA ASP A 144 -6.99 -9.80 5.16
C ASP A 144 -8.41 -10.32 4.95
N ARG A 145 -9.15 -10.60 6.03
CA ARG A 145 -10.57 -10.99 5.96
C ARG A 145 -11.42 -9.94 5.28
N TYR A 146 -11.20 -8.66 5.57
CA TYR A 146 -11.90 -7.58 4.89
C TYR A 146 -11.73 -7.69 3.37
N VAL A 147 -10.48 -7.82 2.90
CA VAL A 147 -10.17 -7.95 1.47
C VAL A 147 -10.83 -9.19 0.86
N ILE A 148 -10.87 -10.30 1.61
CA ILE A 148 -11.50 -11.55 1.16
C ILE A 148 -13.02 -11.40 1.05
N GLU A 149 -13.66 -10.83 2.06
CA GLU A 149 -15.12 -10.70 2.17
C GLU A 149 -15.69 -9.67 1.20
N THR A 150 -15.01 -8.54 1.00
CA THR A 150 -15.49 -7.44 0.15
C THR A 150 -14.95 -7.49 -1.27
N GLY A 151 -13.82 -8.18 -1.48
CA GLY A 151 -13.07 -8.11 -2.73
C GLY A 151 -12.40 -6.75 -2.98
N GLN A 152 -12.43 -5.84 -2.01
CA GLN A 152 -11.84 -4.51 -2.11
C GLN A 152 -10.39 -4.50 -1.65
N SER A 153 -9.60 -3.59 -2.21
CA SER A 153 -8.18 -3.46 -1.85
C SER A 153 -8.00 -2.43 -0.75
N LEU A 154 -7.08 -2.73 0.18
CA LEU A 154 -6.73 -1.84 1.27
C LEU A 154 -5.34 -1.25 1.09
N LYS A 155 -5.17 0.00 1.53
CA LYS A 155 -3.85 0.55 1.84
C LYS A 155 -3.70 0.69 3.35
N VAL A 156 -2.59 0.23 3.89
CA VAL A 156 -2.33 0.12 5.33
C VAL A 156 -0.99 0.80 5.62
N LEU A 157 -1.01 1.76 6.55
CA LEU A 157 0.18 2.27 7.19
C LEU A 157 0.58 1.31 8.30
N ASP A 158 1.74 0.68 8.14
CA ASP A 158 2.33 -0.20 9.12
C ASP A 158 3.61 0.43 9.66
N ILE A 159 3.64 0.66 10.98
CA ILE A 159 4.81 1.16 11.68
C ILE A 159 5.12 0.18 12.79
N HIS A 160 6.26 -0.48 12.72
CA HIS A 160 6.62 -1.53 13.67
C HIS A 160 8.11 -1.47 13.99
N PRO A 161 8.51 -1.91 15.20
CA PRO A 161 9.88 -2.35 15.41
C PRO A 161 10.08 -3.70 14.70
N TYR A 162 11.25 -3.90 14.11
CA TYR A 162 11.62 -5.14 13.42
C TYR A 162 12.80 -5.85 14.10
N PRO A 163 13.09 -7.11 13.74
CA PRO A 163 14.17 -7.89 14.34
C PRO A 163 15.57 -7.29 14.19
N ASP A 164 15.76 -6.40 13.21
CA ASP A 164 17.00 -5.65 13.01
C ASP A 164 17.25 -4.55 14.07
N GLY A 165 16.30 -4.35 14.99
CA GLY A 165 16.37 -3.36 16.07
C GLY A 165 15.90 -1.97 15.68
N HIS A 166 15.43 -1.75 14.44
CA HIS A 166 14.98 -0.45 13.97
C HIS A 166 13.45 -0.37 13.86
N TRP A 167 12.95 0.86 13.87
CA TRP A 167 11.58 1.17 13.52
C TRP A 167 11.49 1.40 12.02
N HIS A 168 10.58 0.69 11.36
CA HIS A 168 10.31 0.87 9.94
C HIS A 168 8.85 1.23 9.73
N ALA A 169 8.61 2.10 8.77
CA ALA A 169 7.29 2.54 8.35
C ALA A 169 7.07 2.14 6.90
N HIS A 170 5.94 1.50 6.62
CA HIS A 170 5.61 0.99 5.31
C HIS A 170 4.17 1.34 4.92
N ILE A 171 3.93 1.46 3.62
CA ILE A 171 2.58 1.40 3.06
C ILE A 171 2.39 0.02 2.44
N PHE A 172 1.59 -0.82 3.08
CA PHE A 172 1.15 -2.10 2.54
C PHE A 172 -0.14 -1.93 1.74
N THR A 173 -0.13 -2.41 0.49
CA THR A 173 -1.34 -2.62 -0.29
C THR A 173 -1.75 -4.09 -0.18
N LYS A 174 -2.99 -4.35 0.22
CA LYS A 174 -3.57 -5.69 0.29
C LYS A 174 -4.65 -5.82 -0.78
N THR A 175 -4.56 -6.85 -1.62
CA THR A 175 -5.48 -7.07 -2.73
C THR A 175 -5.99 -8.51 -2.75
N PRO A 176 -7.16 -8.80 -3.34
CA PRO A 176 -7.65 -10.18 -3.43
C PRO A 176 -6.72 -11.03 -4.30
N TRP A 177 -6.36 -12.20 -3.79
CA TRP A 177 -5.71 -13.24 -4.56
C TRP A 177 -6.78 -14.18 -5.12
N ARG A 178 -6.89 -14.30 -6.44
CA ARG A 178 -7.92 -15.09 -7.11
C ARG A 178 -7.36 -16.39 -7.70
N ASP A 179 -8.18 -17.42 -7.79
CA ASP A 179 -7.88 -18.68 -8.49
C ASP A 179 -8.11 -18.55 -10.01
N THR A 180 -7.95 -19.65 -10.74
CA THR A 180 -8.17 -19.72 -12.20
C THR A 180 -9.62 -19.47 -12.61
N HIS A 181 -10.57 -19.61 -11.70
CA HIS A 181 -11.99 -19.38 -11.92
C HIS A 181 -12.42 -17.97 -11.48
N GLY A 182 -11.49 -17.17 -10.96
CA GLY A 182 -11.75 -15.82 -10.45
C GLY A 182 -12.26 -15.78 -9.02
N ASN A 183 -12.38 -16.91 -8.31
CA ASN A 183 -12.79 -16.93 -6.91
C ASN A 183 -11.64 -16.45 -6.03
N ILE A 184 -11.93 -15.72 -4.97
CA ILE A 184 -10.91 -15.31 -4.00
C ILE A 184 -10.43 -16.54 -3.23
N GLN A 185 -9.12 -16.78 -3.23
CA GLN A 185 -8.43 -17.85 -2.52
C GLN A 185 -7.48 -17.34 -1.43
N GLY A 186 -7.47 -16.02 -1.19
CA GLY A 186 -6.71 -15.37 -0.13
C GLY A 186 -6.34 -13.93 -0.48
N THR A 187 -5.18 -13.46 -0.02
CA THR A 187 -4.72 -12.08 -0.23
C THR A 187 -3.29 -12.03 -0.79
N ILE A 188 -3.03 -11.00 -1.60
CA ILE A 188 -1.68 -10.55 -1.94
C ILE A 188 -1.39 -9.32 -1.09
N PHE A 189 -0.20 -9.27 -0.48
CA PHE A 189 0.30 -8.09 0.21
C PHE A 189 1.55 -7.54 -0.49
N PHE A 190 1.66 -6.22 -0.57
CA PHE A 190 2.80 -5.53 -1.16
C PHE A 190 3.14 -4.27 -0.35
N GLY A 191 4.28 -4.28 0.32
CA GLY A 191 4.80 -3.21 1.15
C GLY A 191 5.87 -2.41 0.43
N GLN A 192 5.83 -1.09 0.62
CA GLN A 192 6.88 -0.16 0.23
C GLN A 192 7.31 0.66 1.44
N ASP A 193 8.60 0.99 1.54
CA ASP A 193 9.09 1.90 2.56
C ASP A 193 8.39 3.26 2.45
N LEU A 194 8.11 3.85 3.61
CA LEU A 194 7.55 5.19 3.68
C LEU A 194 8.66 6.23 3.42
N THR A 195 8.83 6.61 2.16
CA THR A 195 9.70 7.73 1.74
C THR A 195 8.90 9.03 1.63
N ASP A 196 9.58 10.17 1.47
CA ASP A 196 8.93 11.48 1.27
C ASP A 196 7.92 11.47 0.10
N THR A 197 8.20 10.71 -0.97
CA THR A 197 7.29 10.54 -2.11
C THR A 197 6.08 9.68 -1.75
N ALA A 198 6.24 8.62 -0.94
CA ALA A 198 5.14 7.79 -0.47
C ALA A 198 4.18 8.58 0.47
N ILE A 199 4.71 9.52 1.26
CA ILE A 199 3.89 10.43 2.09
C ILE A 199 3.03 11.35 1.21
N LEU A 200 3.59 11.90 0.13
CA LEU A 200 2.84 12.70 -0.84
C LEU A 200 1.75 11.88 -1.54
N GLU A 201 2.02 10.62 -1.87
CA GLU A 201 1.01 9.71 -2.38
C GLU A 201 -0.13 9.52 -1.37
N VAL A 202 0.17 9.19 -0.12
CA VAL A 202 -0.82 9.08 0.97
C VAL A 202 -1.69 10.33 1.08
N GLY A 203 -1.07 11.51 1.06
CA GLY A 203 -1.79 12.78 1.06
C GLY A 203 -2.74 12.94 -0.13
N HIS A 204 -2.28 12.60 -1.34
CA HIS A 204 -3.13 12.59 -2.53
C HIS A 204 -4.30 11.59 -2.44
N TRP A 205 -4.10 10.43 -1.82
CA TRP A 205 -5.15 9.43 -1.63
C TRP A 205 -6.26 9.94 -0.72
N VAL A 206 -5.89 10.61 0.38
CA VAL A 206 -6.86 11.19 1.31
C VAL A 206 -7.75 12.22 0.61
N CYS A 207 -7.17 13.14 -0.17
CA CYS A 207 -7.96 14.13 -0.91
C CYS A 207 -8.96 13.46 -1.87
N ARG A 208 -8.54 12.40 -2.57
CA ARG A 208 -9.44 11.66 -3.48
C ARG A 208 -10.56 10.91 -2.75
N ALA A 209 -10.25 10.23 -1.65
CA ALA A 209 -11.23 9.45 -0.88
C ALA A 209 -12.30 10.34 -0.23
N THR A 210 -11.96 11.61 0.04
CA THR A 210 -12.83 12.59 0.70
C THR A 210 -13.58 13.50 -0.29
N GLY A 211 -13.39 13.32 -1.60
CA GLY A 211 -14.03 14.14 -2.63
C GLY A 211 -13.43 15.55 -2.77
N LEU A 212 -12.30 15.84 -2.12
CA LEU A 212 -11.58 17.10 -2.25
C LEU A 212 -10.89 17.16 -3.62
N SER A 213 -11.22 18.17 -4.42
CA SER A 213 -10.62 18.39 -5.74
C SER A 213 -9.11 18.65 -5.63
N THR A 214 -8.33 17.95 -6.45
CA THR A 214 -6.86 18.06 -6.58
C THR A 214 -6.36 19.45 -6.99
N SER A 215 -7.25 20.44 -7.21
CA SER A 215 -6.89 21.82 -7.54
C SER A 215 -6.32 22.63 -6.38
N THR A 216 -6.36 22.14 -5.15
CA THR A 216 -5.48 22.68 -4.11
C THR A 216 -4.08 22.12 -4.34
N THR A 217 -3.30 22.85 -5.14
CA THR A 217 -1.83 22.83 -5.09
C THR A 217 -1.42 22.55 -3.66
N PHE A 218 -0.48 21.61 -3.44
CA PHE A 218 0.19 21.40 -2.15
C PHE A 218 0.80 22.72 -1.68
N LYS A 219 -0.03 23.60 -1.14
CA LYS A 219 0.41 24.66 -0.29
C LYS A 219 0.90 23.89 0.92
N THR A 220 2.22 23.76 1.02
CA THR A 220 2.90 24.00 2.30
C THR A 220 1.99 24.91 3.10
N ILE A 221 1.44 24.36 4.20
CA ILE A 221 0.48 24.99 5.11
C ILE A 221 0.51 26.50 4.87
N PRO A 222 -0.50 27.12 4.22
CA PRO A 222 -0.44 28.55 3.98
C PRO A 222 -0.15 29.21 5.34
N ASP A 223 0.90 30.03 5.37
CA ASP A 223 1.51 30.75 6.51
C ASP A 223 0.50 31.66 7.25
N GLY A 224 -0.63 31.11 7.70
CA GLY A 224 -1.82 31.89 8.04
C GLY A 224 -2.95 31.12 8.72
N ALA A 225 -2.68 29.95 9.31
CA ALA A 225 -3.56 29.39 10.35
C ALA A 225 -2.69 28.96 11.54
N ASP A 226 -2.71 29.79 12.58
CA ASP A 226 -1.97 29.70 13.85
C ASP A 226 -2.39 28.50 14.74
N LEU A 227 -2.79 27.38 14.12
CA LEU A 227 -3.33 26.22 14.81
C LEU A 227 -2.21 25.30 15.28
N LYS A 228 -1.57 25.69 16.39
CA LYS A 228 -0.51 24.90 16.99
C LYS A 228 -1.07 23.67 17.71
N LEU A 229 -0.87 22.49 17.11
CA LEU A 229 -1.14 21.20 17.73
C LEU A 229 0.09 20.71 18.48
N THR A 230 -0.13 20.17 19.68
CA THR A 230 0.88 19.39 20.39
C THR A 230 1.10 18.05 19.69
N ALA A 231 2.23 17.39 19.94
CA ALA A 231 2.50 16.07 19.37
C ALA A 231 1.36 15.07 19.62
N ARG A 232 0.81 15.04 20.85
CA ARG A 232 -0.29 14.13 21.19
C ARG A 232 -1.61 14.50 20.52
N GLU A 233 -1.91 15.79 20.37
CA GLU A 233 -3.10 16.22 19.61
C GLU A 233 -2.97 15.85 18.13
N SER A 234 -1.79 15.99 17.54
CA SER A 234 -1.54 15.57 16.14
C SER A 234 -1.68 14.07 15.96
N GLU A 235 -1.17 13.26 16.91
CA GLU A 235 -1.35 11.79 16.90
C GLU A 235 -2.83 11.39 16.95
N VAL A 236 -3.61 11.99 17.87
CA VAL A 236 -5.05 11.71 17.99
C VAL A 236 -5.79 12.17 16.74
N LEU A 237 -5.53 13.38 16.25
CA LEU A 237 -6.16 13.91 15.04
C LEU A 237 -5.91 13.01 13.84
N PHE A 238 -4.65 12.61 13.62
CA PHE A 238 -4.29 11.69 12.54
C PHE A 238 -5.11 10.40 12.62
N LEU A 239 -5.14 9.74 13.78
CA LEU A 239 -5.86 8.47 13.91
C LEU A 239 -7.38 8.65 13.75
N LEU A 240 -7.96 9.78 14.17
CA LEU A 240 -9.36 10.11 13.94
C LEU A 240 -9.68 10.30 12.45
N LEU A 241 -8.81 10.98 11.70
CA LEU A 241 -8.96 11.19 10.25
C LEU A 241 -9.02 9.86 9.48
N TYR A 242 -8.33 8.84 9.97
CA TYR A 242 -8.36 7.47 9.42
C TYR A 242 -9.37 6.55 10.13
N GLY A 243 -10.42 7.13 10.71
CA GLY A 243 -11.60 6.42 11.19
C GLY A 243 -11.37 5.57 12.46
N LYS A 244 -10.27 5.77 13.18
CA LYS A 244 -9.98 4.96 14.37
C LYS A 244 -10.86 5.37 15.55
N LYS A 245 -11.44 4.35 16.20
CA LYS A 245 -12.26 4.52 17.40
C LYS A 245 -11.39 4.86 18.61
N PRO A 246 -11.92 5.59 19.61
CA PRO A 246 -11.16 5.97 20.80
C PRO A 246 -10.46 4.80 21.53
N GLN A 247 -11.06 3.61 21.53
CA GLN A 247 -10.46 2.39 22.11
C GLN A 247 -9.17 1.99 21.39
N HIS A 248 -9.16 2.05 20.06
CA HIS A 248 -7.98 1.73 19.25
C HIS A 248 -6.90 2.81 19.43
N ILE A 249 -7.29 4.09 19.43
CA ILE A 249 -6.38 5.21 19.66
C ILE A 249 -5.70 5.08 21.02
N ALA A 250 -6.47 4.78 22.07
CA ALA A 250 -5.97 4.56 23.42
C ALA A 250 -4.91 3.45 23.47
N ARG A 251 -5.18 2.31 22.82
CA ARG A 251 -4.24 1.17 22.70
C ARG A 251 -2.94 1.57 22.00
N VAL A 252 -3.03 2.20 20.82
CA VAL A 252 -1.85 2.62 20.02
C VAL A 252 -1.01 3.66 20.77
N MET A 253 -1.66 4.58 21.46
CA MET A 253 -0.96 5.67 22.14
C MET A 253 -0.45 5.30 23.55
N GLY A 254 -0.92 4.19 24.12
CA GLY A 254 -0.61 3.73 25.48
C GLY A 254 -1.24 4.62 26.57
N ILE A 255 -2.48 5.08 26.36
CA ILE A 255 -3.19 6.02 27.26
C ILE A 255 -4.62 5.55 27.54
N SER A 256 -5.32 6.18 28.48
CA SER A 256 -6.73 5.85 28.76
C SER A 256 -7.67 6.39 27.67
N ILE A 257 -8.82 5.74 27.47
CA ILE A 257 -9.88 6.22 26.56
C ILE A 257 -10.33 7.64 26.94
N LYS A 258 -10.49 7.92 28.25
CA LYS A 258 -10.82 9.26 28.75
C LYS A 258 -9.77 10.31 28.35
N THR A 259 -8.51 9.93 28.29
CA THR A 259 -7.44 10.82 27.81
C THR A 259 -7.59 11.12 26.32
N VAL A 260 -7.97 10.13 25.51
CA VAL A 260 -8.28 10.33 24.08
C VAL A 260 -9.46 11.30 23.91
N GLU A 261 -10.56 11.08 24.64
CA GLU A 261 -11.74 11.97 24.63
C GLU A 261 -11.37 13.40 25.04
N GLY A 262 -10.46 13.55 26.01
CA GLY A 262 -9.91 14.86 26.39
C GLY A 262 -9.13 15.54 25.27
N TYR A 263 -8.33 14.80 24.50
CA TYR A 263 -7.66 15.34 23.31
C TYR A 263 -8.65 15.66 22.19
N GLU A 264 -9.67 14.83 21.97
CA GLU A 264 -10.73 15.10 20.99
C GLU A 264 -11.50 16.38 21.31
N ALA A 265 -11.85 16.61 22.58
CA ALA A 265 -12.49 17.85 23.02
C ALA A 265 -11.61 19.08 22.79
N LYS A 266 -10.30 18.98 23.07
CA LYS A 266 -9.34 20.06 22.78
C LYS A 266 -9.21 20.33 21.28
N LEU A 267 -9.11 19.29 20.47
CA LEU A 267 -9.08 19.40 19.02
C LEU A 267 -10.34 20.08 18.51
N ARG A 268 -11.53 19.65 18.95
CA ARG A 268 -12.79 20.32 18.61
C ARG A 268 -12.78 21.81 18.96
N SER A 269 -12.35 22.17 20.16
CA SER A 269 -12.24 23.58 20.56
C SER A 269 -11.26 24.37 19.70
N LYS A 270 -10.11 23.78 19.35
CA LYS A 270 -9.09 24.41 18.49
C LYS A 270 -9.60 24.61 17.06
N PHE A 271 -10.25 23.59 16.50
CA PHE A 271 -10.75 23.63 15.13
C PHE A 271 -12.05 24.45 14.99
N GLY A 272 -12.75 24.74 16.09
CA GLY A 272 -14.07 25.37 16.10
C GLY A 272 -15.21 24.40 15.76
N ALA A 273 -15.03 23.11 16.07
CA ALA A 273 -15.95 22.04 15.68
C ALA A 273 -16.97 21.67 16.79
N LEU A 274 -18.24 21.62 16.42
CA LEU A 274 -19.37 21.24 17.25
C LEU A 274 -19.54 19.72 17.38
N SER A 275 -19.03 18.95 16.41
CA SER A 275 -19.05 17.49 16.40
C SER A 275 -17.70 16.92 15.99
N LYS A 276 -17.53 15.61 16.20
CA LYS A 276 -16.36 14.87 15.70
C LYS A 276 -16.30 14.86 14.17
N ASP A 277 -17.44 14.72 13.51
CA ASP A 277 -17.49 14.69 12.04
C ASP A 277 -17.09 16.07 11.48
N GLN A 278 -17.57 17.16 12.08
CA GLN A 278 -17.14 18.50 11.71
C GLN A 278 -15.64 18.74 11.98
N LEU A 279 -15.08 18.15 13.04
CA LEU A 279 -13.64 18.20 13.29
C LEU A 279 -12.86 17.52 12.15
N ILE A 280 -13.33 16.35 11.68
CA ILE A 280 -12.71 15.61 10.59
C ILE A 280 -12.74 16.45 9.31
N ASP A 281 -13.91 16.97 8.92
CA ASP A 281 -14.06 17.78 7.72
C ASP A 281 -13.13 19.01 7.73
N LEU A 282 -13.15 19.78 8.82
CA LEU A 282 -12.29 20.97 8.96
C LEU A 282 -10.80 20.66 8.95
N ALA A 283 -10.40 19.48 9.45
CA ALA A 283 -9.01 19.04 9.43
C ALA A 283 -8.57 18.58 8.04
N LEU A 284 -9.44 17.91 7.30
CA LEU A 284 -9.20 17.53 5.91
C LEU A 284 -9.09 18.76 5.00
N ASP A 285 -10.01 19.74 5.14
CA ASP A 285 -9.98 21.00 4.39
C ASP A 285 -8.69 21.80 4.61
N ARG A 286 -8.09 21.67 5.80
CA ARG A 286 -6.81 22.30 6.17
C ARG A 286 -5.58 21.46 5.82
N GLY A 287 -5.77 20.29 5.20
CA GLY A 287 -4.69 19.43 4.73
C GLY A 287 -4.02 18.56 5.80
N PHE A 288 -4.61 18.40 7.00
CA PHE A 288 -4.01 17.55 8.05
C PHE A 288 -4.00 16.06 7.69
N GLY A 289 -4.80 15.63 6.72
CA GLY A 289 -4.86 14.23 6.28
C GLY A 289 -3.59 13.73 5.58
N SER A 290 -2.79 14.62 5.01
CA SER A 290 -1.56 14.26 4.28
C SER A 290 -0.32 14.20 5.17
N VAL A 291 -0.43 14.49 6.46
CA VAL A 291 0.71 14.63 7.36
C VAL A 291 0.70 13.49 8.38
N ILE A 292 1.73 12.64 8.34
CA ILE A 292 1.98 11.65 9.38
C ILE A 292 2.78 12.32 10.51
N PRO A 293 2.26 12.39 11.75
CA PRO A 293 3.01 12.92 12.88
C PRO A 293 4.30 12.14 13.10
N LYS A 294 5.46 12.83 13.15
CA LYS A 294 6.78 12.19 13.31
C LYS A 294 6.89 11.29 14.55
N THR A 295 6.15 11.61 15.61
CA THR A 295 6.12 10.80 16.84
C THR A 295 5.37 9.48 16.67
N LEU A 296 4.50 9.33 15.67
CA LEU A 296 3.88 8.04 15.32
C LEU A 296 4.88 7.07 14.68
N LEU A 297 5.96 7.55 14.06
CA LEU A 297 7.00 6.70 13.45
C LEU A 297 7.76 5.83 14.47
N LYS A 298 7.50 6.03 15.77
CA LYS A 298 8.04 5.23 16.88
C LYS A 298 6.92 4.61 17.73
N LYS A 299 5.74 4.40 17.15
CA LYS A 299 4.59 3.77 17.81
C LYS A 299 4.11 2.61 16.96
N GLN A 300 3.94 1.46 17.59
CA GLN A 300 3.52 0.26 16.90
C GLN A 300 2.05 0.37 16.50
N LEU A 301 1.76 0.31 15.20
CA LEU A 301 0.40 0.42 14.68
C LEU A 301 0.27 -0.20 13.29
N SER A 302 -0.96 -0.60 12.98
CA SER A 302 -1.41 -1.02 11.66
C SER A 302 -2.74 -0.34 11.35
N VAL A 303 -2.71 0.65 10.45
CA VAL A 303 -3.82 1.59 10.21
C VAL A 303 -4.18 1.58 8.73
N VAL A 304 -5.37 1.08 8.41
CA VAL A 304 -5.98 1.25 7.07
C VAL A 304 -6.14 2.75 6.78
N LEU A 305 -5.55 3.22 5.68
CA LEU A 305 -5.57 4.62 5.24
C LEU A 305 -6.70 4.93 4.26
N SER A 306 -7.05 3.98 3.40
CA SER A 306 -8.15 4.10 2.46
C SER A 306 -8.64 2.72 2.06
N ASP A 307 -9.95 2.64 1.86
CA ASP A 307 -10.61 1.52 1.21
C ASP A 307 -11.02 1.96 -0.19
N HIS A 308 -10.57 1.24 -1.21
CA HIS A 308 -10.95 1.53 -2.59
C HIS A 308 -12.11 0.62 -3.00
N THR A 309 -13.27 1.21 -3.28
CA THR A 309 -14.21 0.63 -4.24
C THR A 309 -13.51 0.59 -5.60
N ILE A 310 -13.23 -0.61 -6.10
CA ILE A 310 -12.75 -0.85 -7.47
C ILE A 310 -13.92 -0.64 -8.43
#